data_AF-A0A0G9LFB5-F1
#
_entry.id   AF-A0A0G9LFB5-F1
#
_cell.length_a   1.000
_cell.length_b   1.000
_cell.length_c   1.000
_cell.angle_alpha   90.00
_cell.angle_beta   90.00
_cell.angle_gamma   90.00
#
_symmetry.space_group_name_H-M   'P 1'
#
loop_
_entity.id
_entity.type
_entity.pdbx_description
1 polymer ?
#
loop_
_entity_poly.entity_id
_entity_poly.type
_entity_poly.pdbx_seq_one_letter_code
_entity_poly.pdbx_strand_id
1 'polypeptide(L)' 'MIYTKNINTEIILKSVEDLYKLKILIEVNNLDKPNFSAIARELGVDRRTVKKYYDGNIKKDRKPKKSKID' A
#
# COMPACT_ATOMS: atom_id res chain seq x y z
N MET A 1 -10.26 16.50 29.95
CA MET A 1 -10.23 17.66 29.04
C MET A 1 -10.06 17.12 27.62
N ILE A 2 -11.09 17.24 26.78
CA ILE A 2 -11.07 16.73 25.42
C ILE A 2 -10.63 17.87 24.51
N TYR A 3 -9.50 17.70 23.84
CA TYR A 3 -9.03 18.63 22.82
C TYR A 3 -9.35 18.04 21.45
N THR A 4 -10.38 18.56 20.79
CA THR A 4 -10.71 18.22 19.41
C THR A 4 -9.89 19.10 18.47
N LYS A 5 -9.06 18.49 17.63
CA LYS A 5 -8.25 19.18 16.62
C LYS A 5 -8.60 18.62 15.25
N ASN A 6 -9.11 19.46 14.35
CA ASN A 6 -9.42 19.08 12.98
C ASN A 6 -8.19 19.38 12.12
N ILE A 7 -7.43 18.36 11.77
CA ILE A 7 -6.17 18.49 11.03
C ILE A 7 -6.42 17.99 9.62
N ASN A 8 -6.34 18.89 8.63
CA ASN A 8 -6.27 18.49 7.22
C ASN A 8 -4.85 18.04 6.91
N THR A 9 -4.70 16.79 6.48
CA THR A 9 -3.41 16.21 6.07
C THR A 9 -3.47 15.83 4.60
N GLU A 10 -2.52 16.34 3.82
CA GLU A 10 -2.33 15.96 2.41
C GLU A 10 -1.22 14.93 2.31
N ILE A 11 -1.52 13.79 1.66
CA ILE A 11 -0.55 12.71 1.47
C ILE A 11 -0.32 12.57 -0.03
N ILE A 12 0.92 12.80 -0.45
CA ILE A 12 1.31 12.65 -1.86
C ILE A 12 1.94 11.27 -2.02
N LEU A 13 1.25 10.40 -2.76
CA LEU A 13 1.77 9.08 -3.15
C LEU A 13 2.43 9.21 -4.52
N LYS A 14 3.77 9.13 -4.58
CA LYS A 14 4.51 9.19 -5.86
C LYS A 14 4.83 7.80 -6.40
N SER A 15 4.94 6.80 -5.52
CA SER A 15 5.35 5.44 -5.86
C SER A 15 4.55 4.40 -5.09
N VAL A 16 4.55 3.16 -5.61
CA VAL A 16 4.01 1.98 -4.91
C VAL A 16 4.71 1.69 -3.59
N GLU A 17 5.95 2.11 -3.41
CA GLU A 17 6.69 1.95 -2.13
C GLU A 17 6.07 2.77 -0.99
N ASP A 18 5.42 3.89 -1.31
CA ASP A 18 4.79 4.75 -0.30
C ASP A 18 3.49 4.15 0.26
N LEU A 19 2.94 3.11 -0.38
CA LEU A 19 1.71 2.44 0.06
C LEU A 19 1.88 1.74 1.41
N TYR A 20 3.09 1.32 1.76
CA TYR A 20 3.38 0.77 3.09
C TYR A 20 3.28 1.84 4.17
N LYS A 21 3.79 3.06 3.90
CA LYS A 21 3.68 4.20 4.82
C LYS A 21 2.22 4.62 5.00
N LEU A 22 1.43 4.57 3.92
CA LEU A 22 -0.01 4.83 3.97
C LEU A 22 -0.74 3.90 4.93
N LYS A 23 -0.39 2.60 4.93
CA LYS A 23 -0.96 1.62 5.87
C LYS A 23 -0.70 2.01 7.32
N ILE A 24 0.54 2.33 7.65
CA ILE A 24 0.94 2.73 9.01
C ILE A 24 0.14 3.95 9.45
N LEU A 25 -0.01 4.95 8.59
CA LEU A 25 -0.76 6.16 8.92
C LEU A 25 -2.23 5.87 9.21
N ILE A 26 -2.86 5.02 8.40
CA ILE A 26 -4.27 4.63 8.56
C ILE A 26 -4.47 3.88 9.88
N GLU A 27 -3.58 2.95 10.22
CA GLU A 27 -3.63 2.19 11.47
C GLU A 27 -3.43 3.10 12.70
N VAL A 28 -2.45 4.01 12.67
CA VAL A 28 -2.18 4.93 13.79
C VAL A 28 -3.33 5.90 14.05
N ASN A 29 -4.03 6.33 12.99
CA ASN A 29 -5.13 7.29 13.08
C ASN A 29 -6.51 6.61 13.15
N ASN A 30 -6.58 5.28 13.22
CA ASN A 30 -7.84 4.50 13.17
C ASN A 30 -8.75 4.93 12.00
N LEU A 31 -8.16 5.17 10.83
CA LEU A 31 -8.90 5.57 9.63
C LEU A 31 -9.43 4.37 8.87
N ASP A 32 -10.41 4.62 8.01
CA ASP A 32 -10.96 3.61 7.12
C ASP A 32 -9.98 3.18 6.03
N LYS A 33 -10.20 1.96 5.55
CA LYS A 33 -9.38 1.34 4.51
C LYS A 33 -9.44 2.15 3.20
N PRO A 34 -8.29 2.39 2.54
CA PRO A 34 -8.25 3.21 1.34
C PRO A 34 -8.78 2.44 0.11
N ASN A 35 -9.30 3.18 -0.87
CA ASN A 35 -9.78 2.59 -2.12
C ASN A 35 -8.61 2.25 -3.06
N PHE A 36 -8.17 0.99 -3.02
CA PHE A 36 -7.06 0.51 -3.85
C PHE A 36 -7.28 0.67 -5.37
N SER A 37 -8.52 0.70 -5.85
CA SER A 37 -8.79 0.84 -7.28
C SER A 37 -8.61 2.28 -7.76
N ALA A 38 -8.90 3.26 -6.91
CA ALA A 38 -8.65 4.66 -7.21
C ALA A 38 -7.13 4.93 -7.25
N ILE A 39 -6.43 4.49 -6.21
CA ILE A 39 -4.96 4.59 -6.10
C ILE A 39 -4.26 3.93 -7.30
N ALA A 40 -4.74 2.76 -7.72
CA ALA A 40 -4.22 2.04 -8.88
C ALA A 40 -4.33 2.86 -10.18
N ARG A 41 -5.45 3.57 -10.39
CA ARG A 41 -5.64 4.42 -11.57
C ARG A 41 -4.72 5.64 -11.56
N GLU A 42 -4.55 6.27 -10.41
CA GLU A 42 -3.65 7.42 -10.24
C GLU A 42 -2.18 7.04 -10.43
N LEU A 43 -1.76 5.90 -9.88
CA LEU A 43 -0.39 5.40 -10.00
C LEU A 43 -0.12 4.66 -11.32
N GLY A 44 -1.14 4.39 -12.13
CA GLY A 44 -1.00 3.64 -13.39
C GLY A 44 -0.59 2.18 -13.21
N VAL A 45 -0.92 1.54 -12.08
CA VAL A 45 -0.53 0.16 -11.74
C VAL A 45 -1.75 -0.73 -11.51
N ASP A 46 -1.56 -2.05 -11.60
CA ASP A 46 -2.62 -3.01 -11.28
C ASP A 46 -3.00 -2.95 -9.79
N ARG A 47 -4.30 -3.11 -9.49
CA ARG A 47 -4.84 -3.13 -8.12
C ARG A 47 -4.14 -4.16 -7.23
N ARG A 48 -3.73 -5.31 -7.78
CA ARG A 48 -3.04 -6.34 -7.00
C ARG A 48 -1.65 -5.88 -6.58
N THR A 49 -0.97 -5.10 -7.42
CA THR A 49 0.30 -4.47 -7.08
C THR A 49 0.11 -3.50 -5.93
N VAL A 50 -0.90 -2.60 -6.00
CA VAL A 50 -1.21 -1.69 -4.90
C VAL A 50 -1.45 -2.44 -3.59
N LYS A 51 -2.32 -3.47 -3.62
CA LYS A 51 -2.60 -4.28 -2.43
C LYS A 51 -1.36 -5.00 -1.89
N LYS A 52 -0.52 -5.55 -2.77
CA LYS A 52 0.72 -6.24 -2.39
C LYS A 52 1.68 -5.31 -1.64
N TYR A 53 1.89 -4.10 -2.16
CA TYR A 53 2.76 -3.10 -1.55
C TYR A 53 2.16 -2.50 -0.27
N TYR A 54 0.85 -2.26 -0.25
CA TYR A 54 0.14 -1.84 0.98
C TYR A 54 0.28 -2.89 2.10
N ASP A 55 0.10 -4.18 1.78
CA ASP A 55 0.23 -5.27 2.74
C ASP A 55 1.70 -5.54 3.15
N GLY A 56 2.70 -4.90 2.53
CA GLY A 56 4.12 -5.11 2.80
C GLY A 56 4.70 -6.42 2.24
N ASN A 57 3.95 -7.14 1.39
CA ASN A 57 4.31 -8.46 0.89
C ASN A 57 5.16 -8.38 -0.40
N ILE A 58 6.25 -7.61 -0.37
CA ILE A 58 7.02 -7.24 -1.57
C ILE A 58 7.87 -8.42 -2.08
N LYS A 59 8.48 -9.16 -1.15
CA LYS A 59 9.36 -10.30 -1.44
C LYS A 59 8.58 -11.61 -1.39
N LYS A 60 8.14 -12.08 -2.56
CA LYS A 60 7.93 -13.51 -2.76
C LYS A 60 9.16 -14.04 -3.45
N ASP A 61 9.97 -14.82 -2.75
CA ASP A 61 11.01 -15.61 -3.39
C ASP A 61 10.33 -16.54 -4.40
N ARG A 62 10.59 -16.29 -5.68
CA ARG A 62 10.13 -17.20 -6.72
C ARG A 62 10.97 -18.45 -6.57
N LYS A 63 10.37 -19.54 -6.11
CA LYS A 63 11.05 -20.84 -6.06
C LYS A 63 11.63 -21.13 -7.44
N PRO A 64 12.96 -21.29 -7.59
CA PRO A 64 13.54 -21.67 -8.86
C PRO A 64 12.98 -23.04 -9.21
N LYS A 65 12.30 -23.12 -10.35
CA LYS A 65 11.81 -24.39 -10.88
C LYS A 65 13.02 -25.08 -11.49
N LYS A 66 13.38 -26.25 -10.97
CA LYS A 66 14.38 -27.10 -11.63
C LYS A 66 13.90 -27.38 -13.06
N SER A 67 14.81 -27.27 -14.03
CA SER A 67 14.51 -27.65 -15.40
C SER A 67 14.04 -29.11 -15.43
N LYS A 68 13.16 -29.48 -16.36
CA LYS A 68 12.81 -30.90 -16.57
C LYS A 68 13.94 -31.70 -17.24
N ILE A 69 14.99 -31.00 -17.66
CA ILE A 69 16.09 -31.53 -18.48
C ILE A 69 17.33 -31.81 -17.60
N ASP A 70 17.27 -31.50 -16.29
CA ASP A 70 18.32 -31.80 -15.30
C ASP A 70 17.81 -32.82 -14.27
#